data_AF-A0A136PMC7-F1
#
_entry.id   AF-A0A136PMC7-F1
#
_cell.length_a   1.000
_cell.length_b   1.000
_cell.length_c   1.000
_cell.angle_alpha   90.00
_cell.angle_beta   90.00
_cell.angle_gamma   90.00
#
_symmetry.space_group_name_H-M   'P 1'
#
loop_
_entity.id
_entity.type
_entity.pdbx_description
1 polymer ?
#
loop_
_entity_poly.entity_id
_entity_poly.type
_entity_poly.pdbx_seq_one_letter_code
_entity_poly.pdbx_strand_id
1 'polypeptide(L)'
;MVLLLARSPRSNARETNRLAEIERRLQLVMDHLGVVDDRPEPPGVREHLIRGDKIKAIRAYREATGADLRTAKEAVEAMQGTR
;
A
#
# COMPACT_ATOMS: atom_id res chain seq x y z
N MET A 1 -20.67 21.33 -22.67
CA MET A 1 -19.30 21.68 -22.22
C MET A 1 -19.09 21.18 -20.80
N VAL A 2 -18.45 20.03 -20.62
CA VAL A 2 -18.06 19.54 -19.28
C VAL A 2 -16.68 20.11 -18.98
N LEU A 3 -16.59 21.02 -18.01
CA LEU A 3 -15.37 21.68 -17.58
C LEU A 3 -14.55 20.68 -16.74
N LEU A 4 -13.48 20.12 -17.32
CA LEU A 4 -12.47 19.36 -16.58
C LEU A 4 -11.70 20.32 -15.67
N LEU A 5 -11.92 20.22 -14.36
CA LEU A 5 -11.12 20.90 -13.35
C LEU A 5 -9.68 20.36 -13.39
N ALA A 6 -8.77 21.16 -13.92
CA ALA A 6 -7.33 20.94 -13.83
C ALA A 6 -6.93 21.00 -12.35
N ARG A 7 -6.63 19.85 -11.74
CA ARG A 7 -5.99 19.77 -10.42
C ARG A 7 -4.65 20.51 -10.50
N SER A 8 -4.56 21.64 -9.80
CA SER A 8 -3.34 22.43 -9.74
C SER A 8 -2.22 21.67 -9.02
N PRO A 9 -1.01 21.56 -9.59
CA PRO A 9 0.08 20.74 -9.04
C PRO A 9 0.56 21.19 -7.64
N ARG A 10 0.29 22.45 -7.25
CA ARG A 10 0.69 23.00 -5.94
C ARG A 10 -0.19 22.51 -4.77
N SER A 11 -1.46 22.18 -5.00
CA SER A 11 -2.34 21.66 -3.94
C SER A 11 -1.99 20.22 -3.59
N ASN A 12 -1.68 19.41 -4.61
CA ASN A 12 -1.29 18.00 -4.44
C ASN A 12 -0.04 17.85 -3.57
N ALA A 13 0.99 18.69 -3.74
CA ALA A 13 2.24 18.58 -2.97
C ALA A 13 2.04 18.84 -1.45
N ARG A 14 1.13 19.76 -1.09
CA ARG A 14 0.80 20.01 0.32
C ARG A 14 -0.02 18.87 0.92
N GLU A 15 -0.95 18.31 0.14
CA GLU A 15 -1.74 17.14 0.53
C GLU A 15 -0.85 15.91 0.73
N THR A 16 0.09 15.64 -0.17
CA THR A 16 1.04 14.52 -0.03
C THR A 16 1.95 14.71 1.19
N ASN A 17 2.45 15.93 1.43
CA ASN A 17 3.28 16.19 2.61
C ASN A 17 2.49 16.02 3.90
N ARG A 18 1.22 16.44 3.92
CA ARG A 18 0.34 16.25 5.08
C ARG A 18 0.05 14.76 5.31
N LEU A 19 -0.16 13.99 4.25
CA LEU A 19 -0.37 12.55 4.35
C LEU A 19 0.86 11.83 4.91
N ALA A 20 2.05 12.13 4.38
CA ALA A 20 3.30 11.54 4.87
C ALA A 20 3.58 11.87 6.35
N GLU A 21 3.27 13.10 6.77
CA GLU A 21 3.36 13.52 8.18
C GLU A 21 2.39 12.72 9.07
N ILE A 22 1.17 12.47 8.58
CA ILE A 22 0.16 11.68 9.29
C ILE A 22 0.60 10.22 9.38
N GLU A 23 1.05 9.62 8.28
CA GLU A 23 1.56 8.24 8.26
C GLU A 23 2.72 8.06 9.24
N ARG A 24 3.69 9.00 9.27
CA ARG A 24 4.79 8.96 10.24
C ARG A 24 4.29 9.02 11.68
N ARG A 25 3.35 9.92 11.99
CA ARG A 25 2.79 10.04 13.35
C ARG A 25 2.01 8.81 13.76
N LEU A 26 1.23 8.23 12.84
CA LEU A 26 0.50 6.98 13.07
C LEU A 26 1.46 5.84 13.37
N GLN A 27 2.55 5.71 12.61
CA GLN A 27 3.56 4.68 12.88
C GLN A 27 4.12 4.80 14.30
N LEU A 28 4.52 6.00 14.74
CA LEU A 28 5.03 6.23 16.09
C LEU A 28 4.02 5.84 17.19
N VAL A 29 2.73 6.10 16.96
CA VAL A 29 1.67 5.74 17.90
C VAL A 29 1.43 4.23 17.91
N MET A 30 1.38 3.58 16.74
CA MET A 30 1.23 2.13 16.65
C MET A 30 2.38 1.40 17.32
N ASP A 31 3.62 1.86 17.09
CA ASP A 31 4.82 1.31 17.72
C ASP A 31 4.77 1.46 19.25
N HIS A 32 4.38 2.65 19.74
CA HIS A 32 4.27 2.92 21.17
C HIS A 32 3.20 2.05 21.86
N LEU A 33 2.08 1.80 21.17
CA LEU A 33 0.98 0.99 21.68
C LEU A 33 1.19 -0.52 21.46
N GLY A 34 2.23 -0.93 20.72
CA GLY A 34 2.44 -2.33 20.34
C GLY A 34 1.35 -2.89 19.42
N VAL A 35 0.72 -2.03 18.62
CA VAL A 35 -0.32 -2.46 17.66
C VAL A 35 0.37 -3.10 16.47
N VAL A 36 0.19 -4.41 16.34
CA VAL A 36 0.61 -5.17 15.16
C VAL A 36 -0.59 -5.27 14.23
N ASP A 37 -0.39 -4.92 12.97
CA ASP A 37 -1.36 -5.19 11.92
C ASP A 37 -1.32 -6.68 11.57
N ASP A 38 -2.18 -7.46 12.21
CA ASP A 38 -2.32 -8.91 12.03
C ASP A 38 -3.39 -9.27 10.99
N ARG A 39 -3.85 -8.28 10.20
CA ARG A 39 -4.86 -8.54 9.18
C ARG A 39 -4.37 -9.67 8.28
N PRO A 40 -5.23 -10.66 8.01
CA PRO A 40 -4.84 -11.79 7.19
C PRO A 40 -4.36 -11.28 5.83
N GLU A 41 -3.26 -11.86 5.35
CA GLU A 41 -2.76 -11.54 4.03
C GLU A 41 -3.87 -11.67 3.01
N PRO A 42 -3.93 -10.76 2.01
CA PRO A 42 -4.99 -10.81 1.05
C PRO A 42 -5.06 -12.17 0.35
N PRO A 43 -6.27 -12.72 0.13
CA PRO A 43 -6.44 -14.08 -0.39
C PRO A 43 -5.70 -14.26 -1.73
N GLY A 44 -5.05 -15.41 -1.89
CA GLY A 44 -4.29 -15.75 -3.09
C GLY A 44 -2.87 -15.17 -3.17
N VAL A 45 -2.53 -14.11 -2.43
CA VAL A 45 -1.17 -13.51 -2.46
C VAL A 45 -0.12 -14.53 -2.01
N ARG A 46 -0.33 -15.17 -0.85
CA ARG A 46 0.58 -16.19 -0.29
C ARG A 46 0.75 -17.40 -1.21
N GLU A 47 -0.34 -17.87 -1.80
CA GLU A 47 -0.33 -19.03 -2.69
C GLU A 47 0.49 -18.76 -3.95
N HIS A 48 0.32 -17.58 -4.54
CA HIS A 48 1.13 -17.13 -5.67
C HIS A 48 2.60 -16.95 -5.28
N LEU A 49 2.88 -16.41 -4.08
CA LEU A 49 4.24 -16.28 -3.57
C LEU A 49 4.94 -17.62 -3.36
N ILE A 50 4.24 -18.63 -2.82
CA ILE A 50 4.77 -20.00 -2.64
C ILE A 50 5.10 -20.63 -4.00
N ARG A 51 4.29 -20.39 -5.03
CA ARG A 51 4.51 -20.91 -6.39
C ARG A 51 5.56 -20.12 -7.19
N GLY A 52 6.08 -19.01 -6.66
CA GLY A 52 7.00 -18.11 -7.38
C GLY A 52 6.32 -17.19 -8.40
N ASP A 53 4.99 -17.16 -8.43
CA ASP A 53 4.17 -16.36 -9.36
C ASP A 53 4.03 -14.89 -8.89
N LYS A 54 5.16 -14.15 -8.82
CA LYS A 54 5.20 -12.79 -8.26
C LYS A 54 4.20 -11.81 -8.90
N ILE A 55 4.02 -11.87 -10.22
CA ILE A 55 3.07 -11.00 -10.94
C ILE A 55 1.63 -11.26 -10.49
N LYS A 56 1.25 -12.54 -10.30
CA LYS A 56 -0.10 -12.90 -9.83
C LYS A 56 -0.30 -12.49 -8.37
N ALA A 57 0.73 -12.60 -7.53
CA ALA A 57 0.70 -12.09 -6.16
C ALA A 57 0.45 -10.57 -6.10
N ILE A 58 1.18 -9.78 -6.92
CA ILE A 58 0.97 -8.33 -7.02
C ILE A 58 -0.44 -8.02 -7.50
N ARG A 59 -0.95 -8.75 -8.50
CA ARG A 59 -2.31 -8.57 -8.99
C ARG A 59 -3.35 -8.86 -7.90
N ALA A 60 -3.25 -9.99 -7.22
CA ALA A 60 -4.15 -10.36 -6.13
C ALA A 60 -4.15 -9.32 -5.00
N TYR A 61 -2.97 -8.80 -4.65
CA TYR A 61 -2.84 -7.74 -3.64
C TYR A 61 -3.57 -6.46 -4.07
N ARG A 62 -3.43 -6.02 -5.32
CA ARG A 62 -4.13 -4.85 -5.85
C ARG A 62 -5.63 -5.02 -5.87
N GLU A 63 -6.12 -6.19 -6.31
CA GLU A 63 -7.56 -6.48 -6.39
C GLU A 63 -8.19 -6.48 -4.99
N ALA A 64 -7.48 -6.98 -3.98
CA ALA A 64 -7.99 -7.04 -2.62
C ALA A 64 -7.88 -5.71 -1.84
N THR A 65 -6.88 -4.87 -2.12
CA THR A 65 -6.60 -3.65 -1.33
C THR A 65 -6.93 -2.35 -2.05
N GLY A 66 -7.11 -2.39 -3.37
CA GLY A 66 -7.22 -1.19 -4.20
C GLY A 66 -5.89 -0.43 -4.38
N ALA A 67 -4.77 -0.99 -3.93
CA ALA A 67 -3.46 -0.35 -4.03
C ALA A 67 -3.03 -0.08 -5.48
N ASP A 68 -2.25 0.98 -5.65
CA ASP A 68 -1.54 1.22 -6.90
C ASP A 68 -0.45 0.17 -7.15
N LEU A 69 0.10 0.15 -8.37
CA LEU A 69 1.06 -0.87 -8.78
C LEU A 69 2.36 -0.82 -7.95
N ARG A 70 2.82 0.36 -7.56
CA ARG A 70 4.06 0.54 -6.80
C ARG A 70 3.88 0.01 -5.38
N THR A 71 2.83 0.47 -4.71
CA THR A 71 2.48 0.08 -3.34
C THR A 71 2.26 -1.42 -3.23
N ALA A 72 1.56 -2.02 -4.20
CA ALA A 72 1.36 -3.46 -4.22
C ALA A 72 2.65 -4.25 -4.45
N LYS A 73 3.55 -3.75 -5.31
CA LYS A 73 4.86 -4.38 -5.51
C LYS A 73 5.68 -4.34 -4.22
N GLU A 74 5.77 -3.18 -3.58
CA GLU A 74 6.52 -2.99 -2.33
C GLU A 74 5.99 -3.89 -1.21
N ALA A 75 4.67 -3.96 -1.04
CA ALA A 75 4.05 -4.85 -0.06
C ALA A 75 4.35 -6.34 -0.33
N VAL A 76 4.21 -6.79 -1.58
CA VAL A 76 4.51 -8.17 -1.96
C VAL A 76 6.00 -8.51 -1.82
N GLU A 77 6.89 -7.54 -2.06
CA GLU A 77 8.33 -7.70 -1.84
C GLU A 77 8.68 -7.81 -0.35
N ALA A 78 8.05 -7.01 0.52
CA ALA A 78 8.20 -7.12 1.96
C ALA A 78 7.74 -8.50 2.49
N MET A 79 6.63 -9.02 1.95
CA MET A 79 6.14 -10.37 2.27
C MET A 79 7.12 -11.47 1.82
N GLN A 80 7.80 -11.29 0.68
CA GLN A 80 8.83 -12.24 0.22
C GLN A 80 10.11 -12.20 1.06
N GLY A 81 10.51 -11.01 1.52
CA GLY A 81 11.76 -10.80 2.27
C GLY A 81 11.70 -11.20 3.75
N THR A 82 10.52 -11.50 4.28
CA THR A 82 10.33 -11.95 5.68
C THR A 82 10.58 -13.47 5.83
N ARG A 83 11.57 -14.02 5.14
CA ARG A 83 11.94 -15.46 5.19
C ARG A 83 13.33 -15.67 5.74
#